data_AF-A0A3D2CGL2-F1
#
_entry.id   AF-A0A3D2CGL2-F1
#
_cell.length_a   1.000
_cell.length_b   1.000
_cell.length_c   1.000
_cell.angle_alpha   90.00
_cell.angle_beta   90.00
_cell.angle_gamma   90.00
#
_symmetry.space_group_name_H-M   'P 1'
#
loop_
_entity.id
_entity.type
_entity.pdbx_description
1 polymer ?
#
loop_
_entity_poly.entity_id
_entity_poly.type
_entity_poly.pdbx_seq_one_letter_code
_entity_poly.pdbx_strand_id
1 'polypeptide(L)'
;LDRFDDELPAMVHGLKRQLVTFRRGAVPLRDAVSNLARVEAPVRADTIPYFRDLRDHIVEVVEGLDAQRDRVQAALDLRLALASHRMNDTMRWLTVVTTIFIPLSFLTGLYGMNFDAMPELHVTWGYPVLLTVMGTVAGGQLLYFRKRGWL
;
A
#
# COMPACT_ATOMS: atom_id res chain seq x y z
N LEU A 1 -3.56 -13.19 -8.04
CA LEU A 1 -3.05 -12.07 -7.22
C LEU A 1 -3.93 -11.92 -5.97
N ASP A 2 -5.26 -11.95 -6.09
CA ASP A 2 -6.19 -11.84 -4.93
C ASP A 2 -6.00 -12.88 -3.83
N ARG A 3 -5.82 -14.17 -4.17
CA ARG A 3 -5.63 -15.23 -3.16
C ARG A 3 -4.40 -15.01 -2.25
N PHE A 4 -3.37 -14.32 -2.77
CA PHE A 4 -2.17 -13.99 -2.00
C PHE A 4 -2.42 -12.83 -1.02
N ASP A 5 -3.30 -11.90 -1.36
CA ASP A 5 -3.66 -10.76 -0.50
C ASP A 5 -4.56 -11.20 0.66
N ASP A 6 -5.41 -12.22 0.46
CA ASP A 6 -6.26 -12.80 1.50
C ASP A 6 -5.47 -13.61 2.54
N GLU A 7 -4.41 -14.31 2.11
CA GLU A 7 -3.56 -15.12 2.98
C GLU A 7 -2.43 -14.31 3.66
N LEU A 8 -2.12 -13.12 3.14
CA LEU A 8 -1.00 -12.28 3.59
C LEU A 8 -1.08 -11.89 5.07
N PRO A 9 -2.24 -11.45 5.60
CA PRO A 9 -2.37 -11.11 7.02
C PRO A 9 -2.12 -12.32 7.92
N ALA A 10 -2.62 -13.50 7.51
CA ALA A 10 -2.45 -14.75 8.26
C ALA A 10 -0.98 -15.20 8.25
N MET A 11 -0.30 -15.10 7.10
CA MET A 11 1.13 -15.41 6.97
C MET A 11 1.98 -14.45 7.80
N VAL A 12 1.72 -13.14 7.76
CA VAL A 12 2.44 -12.13 8.55
C VAL A 12 2.24 -12.35 10.05
N HIS A 13 1.01 -12.65 10.48
CA HIS A 13 0.74 -13.00 11.88
C HIS A 13 1.44 -14.30 12.29
N GLY A 14 1.44 -15.31 11.41
CA GLY A 14 2.15 -16.57 11.62
C GLY A 14 3.66 -16.36 11.80
N LEU A 15 4.27 -15.59 10.91
CA LEU A 15 5.70 -15.27 10.96
C LEU A 15 6.06 -14.47 12.23
N LYS A 16 5.28 -13.43 12.56
CA LYS A 16 5.47 -12.68 13.81
C LYS A 16 5.35 -13.57 15.04
N ARG A 17 4.37 -14.49 15.04
CA ARG A 17 4.18 -15.44 16.14
C ARG A 17 5.39 -16.37 16.28
N GLN A 18 5.95 -16.87 15.17
CA GLN A 18 7.16 -17.69 15.19
C GLN A 18 8.36 -16.92 15.76
N LEU A 19 8.58 -15.67 15.32
CA LEU A 19 9.65 -14.80 15.84
C LEU A 19 9.51 -14.57 17.34
N VAL A 20 8.30 -14.28 17.82
CA VAL A 20 8.02 -14.09 19.26
C VAL A 20 8.26 -15.38 20.05
N THR A 21 7.83 -16.53 19.52
CA THR A 21 8.07 -17.83 20.17
C THR A 21 9.55 -18.13 20.29
N PHE A 22 10.33 -17.89 19.23
CA PHE A 22 11.76 -18.12 19.23
C PHE A 22 12.48 -17.19 20.21
N ARG A 23 12.10 -15.89 20.24
CA ARG A 23 12.59 -14.93 21.23
C ARG A 23 12.28 -15.35 22.68
N ARG A 24 11.08 -15.87 22.94
CA ARG A 24 10.68 -16.37 24.27
C ARG A 24 11.52 -17.57 24.74
N GLY A 25 12.11 -18.34 23.82
CA GLY A 25 13.08 -19.40 24.16
C GLY A 25 14.52 -18.90 24.28
N ALA A 26 14.93 -17.97 23.41
CA ALA A 26 16.29 -17.44 23.37
C ALA A 26 16.62 -16.56 24.58
N VAL A 27 15.67 -15.76 25.09
CA VAL A 27 15.91 -14.86 26.24
C VAL A 27 16.23 -15.63 27.53
N PRO A 28 15.43 -16.65 27.95
CA PRO A 28 15.79 -17.48 29.11
C PRO A 28 17.09 -18.24 28.93
N LEU A 29 17.42 -18.68 27.71
CA LEU A 29 18.67 -19.35 27.40
C LEU A 29 19.87 -18.42 27.62
N ARG A 30 19.79 -17.16 27.15
CA ARG A 30 20.79 -16.12 27.44
C ARG A 30 21.01 -15.97 28.94
N ASP A 31 19.93 -15.92 29.72
CA ASP A 31 20.00 -15.70 31.16
C ASP A 31 20.60 -16.91 31.89
N ALA A 32 20.23 -18.13 31.48
CA ALA A 32 20.83 -19.36 31.97
C ALA A 32 22.35 -19.43 31.70
N VAL A 33 22.78 -19.08 30.49
CA VAL A 33 24.20 -19.04 30.10
C VAL A 33 24.94 -17.93 30.84
N SER A 34 24.31 -16.77 31.02
CA SER A 34 24.87 -15.68 31.82
C SER A 34 25.06 -16.07 33.28
N ASN A 35 24.17 -16.88 33.85
CA ASN A 35 24.32 -17.42 35.20
C ASN A 35 25.45 -18.44 35.28
N LEU A 36 25.58 -19.35 34.30
CA LEU A 36 26.71 -20.29 34.22
C LEU A 36 28.07 -19.60 34.10
N ALA A 37 28.11 -18.43 33.45
CA ALA A 37 29.33 -17.62 33.32
C ALA A 37 29.66 -16.77 34.56
N ARG A 38 28.75 -16.64 35.53
CA ARG A 38 28.89 -15.81 36.74
C ARG A 38 29.05 -16.59 38.03
N VAL A 39 28.32 -17.70 38.19
CA VAL A 39 28.36 -18.50 39.42
C VAL A 39 29.71 -19.22 39.47
N GLU A 40 30.25 -19.40 40.68
CA GLU A 40 31.24 -20.44 41.02
C GLU A 40 30.64 -21.84 40.78
N ALA A 41 30.09 -22.05 39.58
CA ALA A 41 29.70 -23.36 39.13
C ALA A 41 30.97 -24.23 39.19
N PRO A 42 30.87 -25.54 39.47
CA PRO A 42 32.00 -26.47 39.44
C PRO A 42 32.45 -26.70 37.97
N VAL A 43 32.71 -25.62 37.26
CA VAL A 43 33.04 -25.50 35.85
C VAL A 43 34.48 -25.00 35.81
N ARG A 44 35.30 -25.64 34.98
CA ARG A 44 36.71 -25.25 34.83
C ARG A 44 36.80 -23.79 34.39
N ALA A 45 37.77 -23.06 34.96
CA ALA A 45 38.05 -21.67 34.59
C ALA A 45 38.28 -21.49 33.07
N ASP A 46 38.86 -22.51 32.44
CA ASP A 46 39.11 -22.59 30.99
C ASP A 46 37.83 -22.52 30.14
N THR A 47 36.66 -22.87 30.69
CA THR A 47 35.38 -22.96 29.96
C THR A 47 34.59 -21.64 29.98
N ILE A 48 34.92 -20.71 30.89
CA ILE A 48 34.24 -19.41 31.05
C ILE A 48 34.23 -18.56 29.76
N PRO A 49 35.32 -18.48 28.97
CA PRO A 49 35.32 -17.75 27.70
C PRO A 49 34.30 -18.29 26.69
N TYR A 50 34.10 -19.61 26.63
CA TYR A 50 33.13 -20.24 25.72
C TYR A 50 31.68 -19.91 26.10
N PHE A 51 31.36 -19.87 27.41
CA PHE A 51 30.02 -19.44 27.86
C PHE A 51 29.76 -17.96 27.58
N ARG A 52 30.80 -17.12 27.68
CA ARG A 52 30.69 -15.70 27.32
C ARG A 52 30.42 -15.53 25.82
N ASP A 53 31.16 -16.23 24.98
CA ASP A 53 30.98 -16.22 23.53
C ASP A 53 29.59 -16.74 23.14
N LEU A 54 29.13 -17.83 23.75
CA LEU A 54 27.80 -18.38 23.52
C LEU A 54 26.69 -17.40 23.94
N ARG A 55 26.86 -16.70 25.07
CA ARG A 55 25.93 -15.63 25.48
C ARG A 55 25.88 -14.52 24.45
N ASP A 56 27.03 -14.08 23.95
CA ASP A 56 27.14 -12.98 22.99
C ASP A 56 26.45 -13.37 21.67
N HIS A 57 26.62 -14.61 21.19
CA HIS A 57 25.85 -15.15 20.06
C HIS A 57 24.33 -15.18 20.32
N ILE A 58 23.88 -15.56 21.52
CA ILE A 58 22.44 -15.53 21.84
C ILE A 58 21.91 -14.09 21.81
N VAL A 59 22.69 -13.12 22.29
CA VAL A 59 22.31 -11.70 22.23
C VAL A 59 22.15 -11.24 20.80
N GLU A 60 23.12 -11.54 19.93
CA GLU A 60 23.07 -11.21 18.50
C GLU A 60 21.84 -11.85 17.83
N VAL A 61 21.52 -13.10 18.15
CA VAL A 61 20.32 -13.77 17.65
C VAL A 61 19.04 -13.06 18.12
N VAL A 62 18.95 -12.69 19.40
CA VAL A 62 17.76 -11.98 19.93
C VAL A 62 17.57 -10.63 19.26
N GLU A 63 18.64 -9.86 19.07
CA GLU A 63 18.61 -8.60 18.34
C GLU A 63 18.21 -8.80 16.87
N GLY A 64 18.72 -9.86 16.23
CA GLY A 64 18.35 -10.25 14.88
C GLY A 64 16.86 -10.56 14.73
N LEU A 65 16.25 -11.23 15.72
CA LEU A 65 14.81 -11.53 15.74
C LEU A 65 13.96 -10.27 15.87
N ASP A 66 14.36 -9.36 16.76
CA ASP A 66 13.66 -8.10 16.96
C ASP A 66 13.76 -7.25 15.68
N ALA A 67 14.93 -7.18 15.04
CA ALA A 67 15.11 -6.52 13.74
C ALA A 67 14.27 -7.17 12.61
N GLN A 68 14.17 -8.50 12.57
CA GLN A 68 13.31 -9.18 11.59
C GLN A 68 11.83 -8.88 11.81
N ARG A 69 11.39 -8.83 13.07
CA ARG A 69 10.02 -8.47 13.43
C ARG A 69 9.68 -7.07 12.91
N ASP A 70 10.58 -6.11 13.10
CA ASP A 70 10.38 -4.74 12.65
C ASP A 70 10.37 -4.64 11.11
N ARG A 71 11.23 -5.38 10.42
CA ARG A 71 11.21 -5.46 8.95
C ARG A 71 9.89 -6.03 8.41
N VAL A 72 9.35 -7.07 9.06
CA VAL A 72 8.05 -7.66 8.70
C VAL A 72 6.92 -6.65 8.91
N GLN A 73 6.97 -5.86 9.99
CA GLN A 73 6.01 -4.78 10.23
C GLN A 73 6.10 -3.70 9.13
N ALA A 74 7.30 -3.21 8.85
CA ALA A 74 7.52 -2.19 7.82
C ALA A 74 7.07 -2.66 6.42
N ALA A 75 7.29 -3.93 6.09
CA ALA A 75 6.85 -4.51 4.82
C ALA A 75 5.31 -4.56 4.72
N LEU A 76 4.62 -4.90 5.81
CA LEU A 76 3.15 -4.87 5.85
C LEU A 76 2.63 -3.44 5.66
N ASP A 77 3.23 -2.47 6.36
CA ASP A 77 2.81 -1.07 6.28
C ASP A 77 3.02 -0.50 4.87
N LEU A 78 4.15 -0.83 4.22
CA LEU A 78 4.41 -0.47 2.82
C LEU A 78 3.38 -1.10 1.88
N ARG A 79 3.01 -2.37 2.11
CA ARG A 79 2.01 -3.06 1.28
C ARG A 79 0.64 -2.40 1.37
N LEU A 80 0.24 -1.97 2.57
CA LEU A 80 -1.00 -1.23 2.81
C LEU A 80 -0.96 0.14 2.14
N ALA A 81 0.16 0.86 2.25
CA ALA A 81 0.36 2.14 1.56
C ALA A 81 0.24 1.98 0.03
N LEU A 82 0.87 0.96 -0.56
CA LEU A 82 0.77 0.67 -1.99
C LEU A 82 -0.64 0.24 -2.43
N ALA A 83 -1.39 -0.45 -1.57
CA ALA A 83 -2.79 -0.78 -1.83
C ALA A 83 -3.65 0.48 -1.87
N SER A 84 -3.48 1.38 -0.90
CA SER A 84 -4.16 2.68 -0.85
C SER A 84 -3.79 3.56 -2.05
N HIS A 85 -2.51 3.58 -2.45
CA HIS A 85 -2.06 4.30 -3.64
C HIS A 85 -2.76 3.79 -4.91
N ARG A 86 -2.82 2.46 -5.10
CA ARG A 86 -3.54 1.86 -6.24
C ARG A 86 -5.03 2.15 -6.22
N MET A 87 -5.66 2.16 -5.04
CA MET A 87 -7.06 2.56 -4.88
C MET A 87 -7.24 4.02 -5.34
N ASN A 88 -6.38 4.92 -4.88
CA ASN A 88 -6.43 6.34 -5.24
C ASN A 88 -6.23 6.55 -6.74
N ASP A 89 -5.28 5.84 -7.35
CA ASP A 89 -5.05 5.90 -8.81
C ASP A 89 -6.26 5.40 -9.60
N THR A 90 -6.87 4.30 -9.16
CA THR A 90 -8.08 3.74 -9.79
C THR A 90 -9.26 4.70 -9.68
N MET A 91 -9.46 5.29 -8.50
CA MET A 91 -10.49 6.31 -8.27
C MET A 91 -10.23 7.58 -9.09
N ARG A 92 -8.96 7.99 -9.23
CA ARG A 92 -8.57 9.12 -10.07
C ARG A 92 -8.94 8.85 -11.52
N TRP A 93 -8.65 7.66 -12.04
CA TRP A 93 -9.00 7.28 -13.40
C TRP A 93 -10.52 7.32 -13.63
N LEU A 94 -11.31 6.70 -12.74
CA LEU A 94 -12.78 6.75 -12.81
C LEU A 94 -13.31 8.18 -12.75
N THR A 95 -12.73 9.02 -11.91
CA THR A 95 -13.10 10.44 -11.77
C THR A 95 -12.83 11.19 -13.07
N VAL A 96 -11.65 11.03 -13.67
CA VAL A 96 -11.28 11.69 -14.95
C VAL A 96 -12.28 11.32 -16.05
N VAL A 97 -12.58 10.02 -16.20
CA VAL A 97 -13.57 9.56 -17.18
C VAL A 97 -14.95 10.16 -16.89
N THR A 98 -15.43 10.06 -15.65
CA THR A 98 -16.76 10.57 -15.26
C THR A 98 -16.89 12.08 -15.47
N THR A 99 -15.89 12.86 -15.08
CA THR A 99 -15.89 14.32 -15.24
C THR A 99 -15.93 14.76 -16.71
N ILE A 100 -15.36 13.97 -17.62
CA ILE A 100 -15.47 14.22 -19.07
C ILE A 100 -16.88 13.86 -19.57
N PHE A 101 -17.42 12.72 -19.15
CA PHE A 101 -18.73 12.26 -19.63
C PHE A 101 -19.90 13.09 -19.11
N ILE A 102 -19.91 13.56 -17.86
CA ILE A 102 -21.05 14.30 -17.29
C ILE A 102 -21.50 15.52 -18.13
N PRO A 103 -20.63 16.50 -18.46
CA PRO A 103 -21.05 17.66 -19.25
C PRO A 103 -21.42 17.28 -20.69
N LEU A 104 -20.74 16.28 -21.26
CA LEU A 104 -21.06 15.79 -22.60
C LEU A 104 -22.44 15.14 -22.63
N SER A 105 -22.74 14.26 -21.68
CA SER A 105 -24.05 13.62 -21.51
C SER A 105 -25.16 14.63 -21.21
N PHE A 106 -24.85 15.69 -20.46
CA PHE A 106 -25.80 16.78 -20.22
C PHE A 106 -26.13 17.52 -21.51
N LEU A 107 -25.13 17.86 -22.32
CA LEU A 107 -25.32 18.53 -23.61
C LEU A 107 -26.07 17.64 -24.61
N THR A 108 -25.71 16.37 -24.73
CA THR A 108 -26.47 15.43 -25.60
C THR A 108 -27.89 15.23 -25.09
N GLY A 109 -28.08 15.13 -23.77
CA GLY A 109 -29.40 15.01 -23.15
C GLY A 109 -30.27 16.23 -23.43
N LEU A 110 -29.73 17.44 -23.25
CA LEU A 110 -30.44 18.69 -23.49
C LEU A 110 -30.90 18.81 -24.95
N TYR A 111 -30.01 18.56 -25.91
CA TYR A 111 -30.35 18.60 -27.35
C TYR A 111 -31.13 17.37 -27.84
N GLY A 112 -31.17 16.29 -27.06
CA GLY A 112 -31.98 15.10 -27.32
C GLY A 112 -33.44 15.23 -26.86
N MET A 113 -33.80 16.30 -26.16
CA MET A 113 -35.17 16.58 -25.75
C MET A 113 -35.99 17.09 -26.96
N ASN A 114 -37.16 16.49 -27.20
CA ASN A 114 -38.11 16.92 -28.25
C ASN A 114 -38.80 18.25 -27.89
N PHE A 115 -38.06 19.36 -27.91
CA PHE A 115 -38.67 20.69 -27.81
C PHE A 115 -39.05 21.22 -29.20
N ASP A 116 -40.33 21.55 -29.39
CA ASP A 116 -40.91 22.09 -30.64
C ASP A 116 -40.38 23.48 -31.04
N ALA A 117 -39.73 24.19 -30.13
CA ALA A 117 -39.21 25.54 -30.34
C ALA A 117 -37.76 25.67 -29.85
N MET A 118 -36.83 24.95 -30.47
CA MET A 118 -35.40 25.27 -30.36
C MET A 118 -34.97 26.11 -31.58
N PRO A 119 -34.81 27.45 -31.45
CA PRO A 119 -34.40 28.30 -32.57
C PRO A 119 -33.02 27.93 -33.14
N GLU A 120 -32.19 27.23 -32.37
CA GLU A 120 -30.86 26.74 -32.79
C GLU A 120 -30.91 25.51 -33.72
N LEU A 121 -32.03 24.77 -33.75
CA LEU A 121 -32.18 23.55 -34.58
C LEU A 121 -32.42 23.87 -36.06
N HIS A 122 -32.92 25.07 -36.37
CA HIS A 122 -33.17 25.55 -37.73
C HIS A 122 -31.98 26.28 -38.35
N VAL A 123 -30.91 26.48 -37.59
CA VAL A 123 -29.66 27.08 -38.07
C VAL A 123 -28.77 25.97 -38.64
N THR A 124 -28.33 26.11 -39.89
CA THR A 124 -27.49 25.12 -40.60
C THR A 124 -26.20 24.77 -39.86
N TRP A 125 -25.75 25.65 -38.96
CA TRP A 125 -24.55 25.53 -38.15
C TRP A 125 -24.77 25.07 -36.70
N GLY A 126 -26.01 24.84 -36.25
CA GLY A 126 -26.29 24.47 -34.85
C GLY A 126 -25.62 23.16 -34.43
N TYR A 127 -25.70 22.12 -35.26
CA TYR A 127 -25.09 20.82 -34.98
C TYR A 127 -23.54 20.85 -35.00
N PRO A 128 -22.86 21.47 -36.00
CA PRO A 128 -21.41 21.69 -35.95
C PRO A 128 -20.93 22.52 -34.76
N VAL A 129 -21.68 23.56 -34.38
CA VAL A 129 -21.33 24.42 -33.23
C VAL A 129 -21.42 23.62 -31.93
N LEU A 130 -22.48 22.85 -31.73
CA LEU A 130 -22.63 21.96 -30.57
C LEU A 130 -21.46 20.97 -30.46
N LEU A 131 -21.12 20.28 -31.54
CA LEU A 131 -19.97 19.36 -31.56
C LEU A 131 -18.66 20.07 -31.23
N THR A 132 -18.47 21.29 -31.73
CA THR A 132 -17.27 22.10 -31.44
C THR A 132 -17.22 22.48 -29.96
N VAL A 133 -18.35 22.88 -29.35
CA VAL A 133 -18.43 23.20 -27.92
C VAL A 133 -18.12 21.95 -27.08
N MET A 134 -18.73 20.79 -27.39
CA MET A 134 -18.47 19.53 -26.68
C MET A 134 -17.01 19.10 -26.78
N GLY A 135 -16.42 19.20 -27.98
CA GLY A 135 -15.00 18.91 -28.21
C GLY A 135 -14.08 19.87 -27.45
N THR A 136 -14.44 21.15 -27.37
CA THR A 136 -13.68 22.17 -26.63
C THR A 136 -13.73 21.91 -25.12
N VAL A 137 -14.91 21.55 -24.58
CA VAL A 137 -15.06 21.21 -23.15
C VAL A 137 -14.27 19.95 -22.81
N ALA A 138 -14.43 18.87 -23.58
CA ALA A 138 -13.69 17.63 -23.36
C ALA A 138 -12.17 17.84 -23.48
N GLY A 139 -11.73 18.55 -24.53
CA GLY A 139 -10.32 18.88 -24.75
C GLY A 139 -9.74 19.77 -23.64
N GLY A 140 -10.50 20.76 -23.17
CA GLY A 140 -10.13 21.62 -22.06
C GLY A 140 -9.94 20.84 -20.75
N GLN A 141 -10.86 19.92 -20.44
CA GLN A 141 -10.74 19.04 -19.29
C GLN A 141 -9.54 18.10 -19.40
N LEU A 142 -9.30 17.53 -20.59
CA LEU A 142 -8.18 16.61 -20.82
C LEU A 142 -6.82 17.33 -20.67
N LEU A 143 -6.70 18.55 -21.18
CA LEU A 143 -5.54 19.41 -20.98
C LEU A 143 -5.34 19.80 -19.52
N TYR A 144 -6.43 20.11 -18.80
CA TYR A 144 -6.39 20.42 -17.37
C TYR A 144 -5.86 19.22 -16.55
N PHE A 145 -6.40 18.02 -16.79
CA PHE A 145 -5.96 16.81 -16.10
C PHE A 145 -4.53 16.40 -16.45
N ARG A 146 -4.11 16.57 -17.71
CA ARG A 146 -2.72 16.35 -18.14
C ARG A 146 -1.75 17.32 -17.47
N LYS A 147 -2.10 18.61 -17.35
CA LYS A 147 -1.28 19.60 -16.61
C LYS A 147 -1.16 19.30 -15.12
N ARG A 148 -2.18 18.67 -14.53
CA ARG A 148 -2.18 18.24 -13.12
C ARG A 148 -1.40 16.94 -12.88
N GLY A 149 -0.89 16.28 -13.92
CA GLY A 149 -0.22 14.98 -13.81
C GLY A 149 -1.18 13.83 -13.46
N TRP A 150 -2.48 14.01 -13.70
CA TRP A 150 -3.49 12.99 -13.43
C TRP A 150 -3.64 11.99 -14.58
N LEU A 151 -3.04 12.29 -15.73
CA LEU A 151 -3.03 11.58 -17.00
C LEU A 151 -1.61 11.42 -17.51
#